data_AF-A0A7J6U0A9-F1
#
_entry.id   AF-A0A7J6U0A9-F1
#
_cell.length_a   1.000
_cell.length_b   1.000
_cell.length_c   1.000
_cell.angle_alpha   90.00
_cell.angle_beta   90.00
_cell.angle_gamma   90.00
#
_symmetry.space_group_name_H-M   'P 1'
#
loop_
_entity.id
_entity.type
_entity.pdbx_description
1 polymer ?
#
loop_
_entity_poly.entity_id
_entity_poly.type
_entity_poly.pdbx_seq_one_letter_code
_entity_poly.pdbx_strand_id
1 'polypeptide(L)'
;MRLTHIRDCMQSIEGPEAAEVERSLRALLRDLQRSNREVQDRCRSVAELAISAREESKRVTAEEMPRDRARLKELEDELSVEHHFQRLREVNVAWEAEKRKIDVLADRLQQRLAELGVTEDAPTPGASGGRGGLVEGEATEKLSKENTELKLEVARMRKLHQHANQMHVESQLEVALMSSMLADRKRSLEDSENFARRMDETARMTREELEAVAAICGRLSKTVDIVDRNIIQRGLCTDVGMLRRGTMGNRGGREERQRPSLG
;
A
#
# COMPACT_ATOMS: atom_id res chain seq x y z
N MET A 1 27.10 25.56 -32.68
CA MET A 1 26.87 26.34 -33.92
C MET A 1 26.62 27.79 -33.54
N ARG A 2 27.34 28.74 -34.13
CA ARG A 2 27.15 30.18 -33.85
C ARG A 2 25.97 30.67 -34.70
N LEU A 3 25.01 31.40 -34.12
CA LEU A 3 23.86 32.01 -34.82
C LEU A 3 24.28 32.85 -36.05
N THR A 4 25.52 33.35 -36.02
CA THR A 4 26.17 34.02 -37.16
C THR A 4 26.21 33.11 -38.39
N HIS A 5 26.57 31.84 -38.26
CA HIS A 5 26.67 30.92 -39.40
C HIS A 5 25.31 30.67 -40.07
N ILE A 6 24.23 30.56 -39.29
CA ILE A 6 22.87 30.40 -39.83
C ILE A 6 22.43 31.68 -40.53
N ARG A 7 22.77 32.85 -39.97
CA ARG A 7 22.52 34.15 -40.62
C ARG A 7 23.29 34.27 -41.93
N ASP A 8 24.57 33.92 -41.96
CA ASP A 8 25.42 34.02 -43.14
C ASP A 8 24.92 33.08 -44.25
N CYS A 9 24.51 31.85 -43.90
CA CYS A 9 23.86 30.93 -44.84
C CYS A 9 22.53 31.48 -45.38
N MET A 10 21.70 32.10 -44.53
CA MET A 10 20.44 32.72 -44.96
C MET A 10 20.67 33.91 -45.90
N GLN A 11 21.69 34.72 -45.63
CA GLN A 11 22.04 35.88 -46.44
C GLN A 11 22.67 35.51 -47.80
N SER A 12 23.24 34.31 -47.91
CA SER A 12 23.76 33.78 -49.18
C SER A 12 22.70 33.24 -50.15
N ILE A 13 21.43 33.17 -49.73
CA ILE A 13 20.33 32.72 -50.59
C ILE A 13 19.77 33.94 -51.32
N GLU A 14 19.92 33.97 -52.64
CA GLU A 14 19.44 35.05 -53.50
C GLU A 14 18.12 34.68 -54.20
N GLY A 15 17.34 35.67 -54.60
CA GLY A 15 16.14 35.46 -55.42
C GLY A 15 14.90 34.94 -54.67
N PRO A 16 13.88 34.44 -55.39
CA PRO A 16 12.57 34.07 -54.80
C PRO A 16 12.64 32.91 -53.80
N GLU A 17 13.68 32.07 -53.87
CA GLU A 17 13.92 30.94 -52.98
C GLU A 17 14.20 31.40 -51.53
N ALA A 18 14.83 32.57 -51.35
CA ALA A 18 15.07 33.16 -50.02
C ALA A 18 13.75 33.41 -49.27
N ALA A 19 12.71 33.86 -49.97
CA ALA A 19 11.40 34.13 -49.39
C ALA A 19 10.61 32.84 -49.04
N GLU A 20 10.93 31.71 -49.68
CA GLU A 20 10.36 30.41 -49.37
C GLU A 20 11.07 29.75 -48.18
N VAL A 21 12.40 29.89 -48.12
CA VAL A 21 13.21 29.49 -46.96
C VAL A 21 12.83 30.30 -45.73
N GLU A 22 12.62 31.61 -45.86
CA GLU A 22 12.15 32.46 -44.77
C GLU A 22 10.77 32.03 -44.26
N ARG A 23 9.81 31.78 -45.17
CA ARG A 23 8.47 31.30 -44.79
C ARG A 23 8.53 29.95 -44.09
N SER A 24 9.34 29.03 -44.60
CA SER A 24 9.54 27.70 -44.01
C SER A 24 10.18 27.78 -42.63
N LEU A 25 11.21 28.62 -42.46
CA LEU A 25 11.87 28.84 -41.17
C LEU A 25 10.92 29.50 -40.16
N ARG A 26 10.15 30.52 -40.57
CA ARG A 26 9.12 31.14 -39.72
C ARG A 26 8.06 30.12 -39.29
N ALA A 27 7.62 29.24 -40.19
CA ALA A 27 6.66 28.18 -39.86
C ALA A 27 7.24 27.21 -38.83
N LEU A 28 8.46 26.72 -39.05
CA LEU A 28 9.16 25.83 -38.13
C LEU A 28 9.34 26.44 -36.72
N LEU A 29 9.70 27.72 -36.62
CA LEU A 29 9.84 28.39 -35.32
C LEU A 29 8.51 28.56 -34.58
N ARG A 30 7.42 28.82 -35.30
CA ARG A 30 6.07 28.87 -34.71
C ARG A 30 5.64 27.50 -34.21
N ASP A 31 5.90 26.45 -34.98
CA ASP A 31 5.58 25.08 -34.60
C ASP A 31 6.39 24.64 -33.39
N LEU A 32 7.68 25.01 -33.33
CA LEU A 32 8.53 24.81 -32.15
C LEU A 32 8.01 25.57 -30.92
N GLN A 33 7.62 26.84 -31.06
CA GLN A 33 7.03 27.61 -29.96
C GLN A 33 5.72 26.99 -29.47
N ARG A 34 4.87 26.52 -30.39
CA ARG A 34 3.61 25.84 -30.07
C ARG A 34 3.88 24.54 -29.32
N SER A 35 4.72 23.67 -29.87
CA SER A 35 5.09 22.39 -29.23
C SER A 35 5.71 22.62 -27.84
N ASN A 36 6.54 23.64 -27.69
CA ASN A 36 7.14 23.98 -26.41
C ASN A 36 6.11 24.42 -25.35
N ARG A 37 5.09 25.20 -25.74
CA ARG A 37 3.97 25.57 -24.85
C ARG A 37 3.13 24.35 -24.48
N GLU A 38 2.83 23.48 -25.45
CA GLU A 38 2.08 22.24 -25.19
C GLU A 38 2.82 21.33 -24.20
N VAL A 39 4.15 21.23 -24.28
CA VAL A 39 4.97 20.51 -23.29
C VAL A 39 4.88 21.18 -21.91
N GLN A 40 5.00 22.51 -21.82
CA GLN A 40 4.87 23.23 -20.55
C GLN A 40 3.50 23.04 -19.89
N ASP A 41 2.43 23.07 -20.69
CA ASP A 41 1.06 22.89 -20.20
C ASP A 41 0.85 21.45 -19.67
N ARG A 42 1.36 20.45 -20.39
CA ARG A 42 1.35 19.05 -19.92
C ARG A 42 2.16 18.88 -18.65
N CYS A 43 3.35 19.48 -18.57
CA CYS A 43 4.17 19.46 -17.36
C CYS A 43 3.46 20.09 -16.16
N ARG A 44 2.72 21.18 -16.37
CA ARG A 44 1.91 21.80 -15.31
C ARG A 44 0.79 20.86 -14.84
N SER A 45 0.08 20.23 -15.77
CA SER A 45 -0.98 19.27 -15.42
C SER A 45 -0.42 18.07 -14.64
N VAL A 46 0.73 17.51 -15.03
CA VAL A 46 1.36 16.41 -14.28
C VAL A 46 1.83 16.87 -12.89
N ALA A 47 2.34 18.09 -12.76
CA ALA A 47 2.72 18.65 -11.46
C ALA A 47 1.51 18.79 -10.52
N GLU A 48 0.38 19.28 -11.03
CA GLU A 48 -0.87 19.40 -10.27
C GLU A 48 -1.40 18.03 -9.82
N LEU A 49 -1.34 17.02 -10.70
CA LEU A 49 -1.71 15.64 -10.35
C LEU A 49 -0.78 15.06 -9.28
N ALA A 50 0.53 15.30 -9.38
CA ALA A 50 1.50 14.84 -8.38
C ALA A 50 1.28 15.49 -7.02
N ILE A 51 0.94 16.79 -6.98
CA ILE A 51 0.57 17.50 -5.75
C ILE A 51 -0.72 16.91 -5.16
N SER A 52 -1.75 16.74 -6.00
CA SER A 52 -3.06 16.21 -5.56
C SER A 52 -2.92 14.79 -5.00
N ALA A 53 -2.17 13.92 -5.69
CA ALA A 53 -1.91 12.56 -5.22
C ALA A 53 -1.20 12.55 -3.86
N ARG A 54 -0.25 13.47 -3.66
CA ARG A 54 0.48 13.61 -2.40
C ARG A 54 -0.42 14.10 -1.26
N GLU A 55 -1.27 15.08 -1.51
CA GLU A 55 -2.22 15.59 -0.51
C GLU A 55 -3.24 14.51 -0.12
N GLU A 56 -3.73 13.75 -1.10
CA GLU A 56 -4.61 12.61 -0.84
C GLU A 56 -3.89 11.53 -0.04
N SER A 57 -2.65 11.17 -0.39
CA SER A 57 -1.84 10.22 0.38
C SER A 57 -1.62 10.67 1.82
N LYS A 58 -1.34 11.96 2.04
CA LYS A 58 -1.23 12.53 3.38
C LYS A 58 -2.55 12.46 4.15
N ARG A 59 -3.69 12.76 3.49
CA ARG A 59 -5.01 12.68 4.12
C ARG A 59 -5.31 11.25 4.55
N VAL A 60 -5.19 10.30 3.62
CA VAL A 60 -5.37 8.87 3.89
C VAL A 60 -4.45 8.41 5.02
N THR A 61 -3.18 8.82 4.99
CA THR A 61 -2.22 8.46 6.04
C THR A 61 -2.60 9.04 7.40
N ALA A 62 -3.10 10.27 7.44
CA ALA A 62 -3.50 10.96 8.66
C ALA A 62 -4.84 10.45 9.24
N GLU A 63 -5.76 9.98 8.40
CA GLU A 63 -7.10 9.54 8.82
C GLU A 63 -7.18 8.04 9.08
N GLU A 64 -6.57 7.21 8.22
CA GLU A 64 -6.75 5.76 8.26
C GLU A 64 -5.70 5.06 9.11
N MET A 65 -4.42 5.47 9.05
CA MET A 65 -3.37 4.78 9.80
C MET A 65 -3.52 4.87 11.32
N PRO A 66 -3.93 6.00 11.92
CA PRO A 66 -4.15 6.05 13.37
C PRO A 66 -5.31 5.14 13.80
N ARG A 67 -6.38 5.07 12.99
CA ARG A 67 -7.52 4.17 13.25
C ARG A 67 -7.08 2.71 13.16
N ASP A 68 -6.26 2.39 12.18
CA ASP A 68 -5.74 1.05 11.97
C ASP A 68 -4.74 0.64 13.07
N ARG A 69 -3.89 1.56 13.53
CA ARG A 69 -3.02 1.37 14.70
C ARG A 69 -3.82 1.19 15.99
N ALA A 70 -4.91 1.94 16.18
CA ALA A 70 -5.78 1.78 17.35
C ALA A 70 -6.44 0.39 17.36
N ARG A 71 -7.00 -0.04 16.22
CA ARG A 71 -7.57 -1.39 16.07
C ARG A 71 -6.54 -2.50 16.26
N LEU A 72 -5.31 -2.29 15.76
CA LEU A 72 -4.22 -3.23 15.96
C LEU A 72 -3.87 -3.36 17.46
N LYS A 73 -3.84 -2.25 18.17
CA LYS A 73 -3.64 -2.24 19.62
C LYS A 73 -4.78 -2.93 20.37
N GLU A 74 -6.03 -2.69 19.98
CA GLU A 74 -7.18 -3.41 20.55
C GLU A 74 -7.04 -4.92 20.36
N LEU A 75 -6.65 -5.38 19.16
CA LEU A 75 -6.38 -6.79 18.89
C LEU A 75 -5.17 -7.33 19.68
N GLU A 76 -4.11 -6.54 19.87
CA GLU A 76 -2.97 -6.90 20.72
C GLU A 76 -3.38 -7.05 22.20
N ASP A 77 -4.24 -6.15 22.68
CA ASP A 77 -4.78 -6.15 24.04
C ASP A 77 -5.76 -7.33 24.24
N GLU A 78 -6.61 -7.64 23.25
CA GLU A 78 -7.49 -8.82 23.24
C GLU A 78 -6.71 -10.14 23.18
N LEU A 79 -5.63 -10.17 22.39
CA LEU A 79 -4.72 -11.32 22.31
C LEU A 79 -3.88 -11.48 23.58
N SER A 80 -3.86 -10.48 24.46
CA SER A 80 -3.23 -10.63 25.76
C SER A 80 -3.86 -11.83 26.47
N VAL A 81 -2.97 -12.76 26.80
CA VAL A 81 -3.18 -14.11 27.35
C VAL A 81 -4.20 -14.13 28.51
N GLU A 82 -4.44 -13.01 29.18
CA GLU A 82 -5.21 -12.95 30.40
C GLU A 82 -6.67 -13.42 30.23
N HIS A 83 -7.34 -13.10 29.12
CA HIS A 83 -8.74 -13.50 28.90
C HIS A 83 -8.90 -14.97 28.47
N HIS A 84 -8.08 -15.47 27.53
CA HIS A 84 -8.21 -16.85 27.01
C HIS A 84 -7.75 -17.90 28.03
N PHE A 85 -6.73 -17.58 28.83
CA PHE A 85 -6.24 -18.50 29.86
C PHE A 85 -7.09 -18.47 31.13
N GLN A 86 -7.97 -17.48 31.31
CA GLN A 86 -8.88 -17.43 32.47
C GLN A 86 -9.93 -18.54 32.39
N ARG A 87 -10.61 -18.70 31.25
CA ARG A 87 -11.64 -19.74 31.05
C ARG A 87 -11.05 -21.15 31.20
N LEU A 88 -9.86 -21.38 30.64
CA LEU A 88 -9.13 -22.64 30.80
C LEU A 88 -8.75 -22.93 32.26
N ARG A 89 -8.30 -21.91 33.00
CA ARG A 89 -7.97 -22.02 34.42
C ARG A 89 -9.18 -22.43 35.25
N GLU A 90 -10.35 -21.83 35.01
CA GLU A 90 -11.59 -22.15 35.74
C GLU A 90 -12.01 -23.62 35.54
N VAL A 91 -11.96 -24.11 34.30
CA VAL A 91 -12.29 -25.50 33.99
C VAL A 91 -11.26 -26.47 34.57
N ASN A 92 -9.96 -26.12 34.54
CA ASN A 92 -8.92 -26.96 35.12
C ASN A 92 -9.02 -27.03 36.66
N VAL A 93 -9.40 -25.94 37.33
CA VAL A 93 -9.66 -25.93 38.79
C VAL A 93 -10.83 -26.86 39.13
N ALA A 94 -11.92 -26.80 38.36
CA ALA A 94 -13.07 -27.70 38.55
C ALA A 94 -12.69 -29.18 38.32
N TRP A 95 -11.85 -29.44 37.30
CA TRP A 95 -11.32 -30.77 37.00
C TRP A 95 -10.44 -31.33 38.13
N GLU A 96 -9.51 -30.54 38.64
CA GLU A 96 -8.64 -30.94 39.76
C GLU A 96 -9.44 -31.23 41.04
N ALA A 97 -10.50 -30.46 41.31
CA ALA A 97 -11.39 -30.68 42.45
C ALA A 97 -12.12 -32.03 42.35
N GLU A 98 -12.64 -32.38 41.16
CA GLU A 98 -13.34 -33.65 40.94
C GLU A 98 -12.36 -34.85 40.96
N LYS A 99 -11.14 -34.68 40.44
CA LYS A 99 -10.09 -35.70 40.54
C LYS A 99 -9.78 -36.06 41.99
N ARG A 100 -9.61 -35.06 42.87
CA ARG A 100 -9.34 -35.29 44.30
C ARG A 100 -10.45 -36.06 44.99
N LYS A 101 -11.73 -35.86 44.61
CA LYS A 101 -12.85 -36.64 45.18
C LYS A 101 -12.76 -38.11 44.81
N ILE A 102 -12.35 -38.41 43.58
CA ILE A 102 -12.16 -39.80 43.14
C ILE A 102 -10.99 -40.43 43.84
N ASP A 103 -9.87 -39.74 43.98
CA ASP A 103 -8.70 -40.26 44.69
C ASP A 103 -9.11 -40.67 46.13
N VAL A 104 -9.86 -39.80 46.83
CA VAL A 104 -10.40 -40.09 48.17
C VAL A 104 -11.39 -41.27 48.19
N LEU A 105 -12.29 -41.36 47.22
CA LEU A 105 -13.25 -42.47 47.13
C LEU A 105 -12.56 -43.80 46.78
N ALA A 106 -11.54 -43.77 45.93
CA ALA A 106 -10.75 -44.92 45.54
C ALA A 106 -9.93 -45.45 46.73
N ASP A 107 -9.26 -44.56 47.46
CA ASP A 107 -8.53 -44.90 48.69
C ASP A 107 -9.46 -45.53 49.74
N ARG A 108 -10.66 -44.96 49.91
CA ARG A 108 -11.67 -45.49 50.84
C ARG A 108 -12.18 -46.88 50.44
N LEU A 109 -12.39 -47.11 49.15
CA LEU A 109 -12.77 -48.43 48.64
C LEU A 109 -11.63 -49.44 48.83
N GLN A 110 -10.38 -49.04 48.57
CA GLN A 110 -9.22 -49.89 48.74
C GLN A 110 -9.00 -50.27 50.22
N GLN A 111 -9.18 -49.32 51.14
CA GLN A 111 -9.17 -49.58 52.58
C GLN A 111 -10.25 -50.59 52.99
N ARG A 112 -11.47 -50.45 52.49
CA ARG A 112 -12.57 -51.40 52.79
C ARG A 112 -12.37 -52.78 52.19
N LEU A 113 -11.82 -52.88 50.99
CA LEU A 113 -11.47 -54.17 50.38
C LEU A 113 -10.37 -54.87 51.19
N ALA A 114 -9.38 -54.12 51.69
CA ALA A 114 -8.35 -54.62 52.57
C ALA A 114 -8.91 -55.08 53.94
N GLU A 115 -9.84 -54.32 54.53
CA GLU A 115 -10.55 -54.68 55.78
C GLU A 115 -11.37 -55.98 55.62
N LEU A 116 -11.90 -56.24 54.43
CA LEU A 116 -12.69 -57.43 54.11
C LEU A 116 -11.84 -58.62 53.66
N GLY A 117 -10.51 -58.49 53.65
CA GLY A 117 -9.59 -59.55 53.22
C GLY A 117 -9.66 -59.88 51.72
N VAL A 118 -10.22 -58.99 50.91
CA VAL A 118 -10.32 -59.13 49.45
C VAL A 118 -9.13 -58.42 48.81
N THR A 119 -8.03 -59.14 48.65
CA THR A 119 -6.90 -58.70 47.81
C THR A 119 -7.15 -59.10 46.35
N GLU A 120 -6.94 -58.20 45.39
CA GLU A 120 -7.20 -58.38 43.95
C GLU A 120 -6.49 -59.59 43.30
N ASP A 121 -5.58 -60.27 44.00
CA ASP A 121 -4.82 -61.43 43.50
C ASP A 121 -5.29 -62.81 44.03
N ALA A 122 -6.45 -62.93 44.68
CA ALA A 122 -6.97 -64.25 45.03
C ALA A 122 -7.75 -64.85 43.84
N PRO A 123 -7.22 -65.89 43.14
CA PRO A 123 -8.01 -66.56 42.11
C PRO A 123 -9.23 -67.17 42.79
N THR A 124 -10.40 -66.93 42.22
CA THR A 124 -11.67 -67.48 42.67
C THR A 124 -11.51 -69.00 42.87
N PRO A 125 -11.54 -69.52 44.11
CA PRO A 125 -11.51 -70.95 44.30
C PRO A 125 -12.88 -71.46 43.90
N GLY A 126 -12.88 -72.41 42.97
CA GLY A 126 -14.08 -73.06 42.50
C GLY A 126 -14.98 -73.51 43.64
N ALA A 127 -16.27 -73.40 43.35
CA ALA A 127 -17.35 -74.16 43.96
C ALA A 127 -16.88 -75.38 44.76
N SER A 128 -16.88 -75.30 46.09
CA SER A 128 -17.31 -76.39 46.96
C SER A 128 -17.39 -75.95 48.42
N GLY A 129 -18.58 -76.10 48.99
CA GLY A 129 -18.81 -76.62 50.33
C GLY A 129 -18.16 -75.95 51.53
N GLY A 130 -18.97 -75.21 52.27
CA GLY A 130 -18.97 -75.31 53.74
C GLY A 130 -18.46 -74.09 54.50
N ARG A 131 -19.41 -73.37 55.12
CA ARG A 131 -19.24 -72.57 56.34
C ARG A 131 -17.93 -71.76 56.44
N GLY A 132 -17.75 -70.80 55.56
CA GLY A 132 -17.02 -69.56 55.85
C GLY A 132 -18.08 -68.48 56.11
N GLY A 133 -18.01 -67.83 57.27
CA GLY A 133 -19.07 -66.99 57.83
C GLY A 133 -19.68 -66.00 56.83
N LEU A 134 -21.00 -65.81 56.97
CA LEU A 134 -21.71 -64.64 56.48
C LEU A 134 -20.92 -63.39 56.89
N VAL A 135 -20.09 -62.87 56.00
CA VAL A 135 -19.80 -61.45 55.98
C VAL A 135 -21.07 -60.84 55.41
N GLU A 136 -21.86 -60.33 56.36
CA GLU A 136 -23.27 -59.99 56.29
C GLU A 136 -23.63 -59.16 55.05
N GLY A 137 -24.84 -59.37 54.53
CA GLY A 137 -25.37 -58.67 53.35
C GLY A 137 -25.23 -57.14 53.39
N GLU A 138 -25.13 -56.54 54.59
CA GLU A 138 -24.84 -55.13 54.78
C GLU A 138 -23.44 -54.70 54.28
N ALA A 139 -22.39 -55.49 54.50
CA ALA A 139 -21.03 -55.14 54.06
C ALA A 139 -20.92 -55.20 52.53
N THR A 140 -21.54 -56.20 51.91
CA THR A 140 -21.63 -56.33 50.45
C THR A 140 -22.53 -55.25 49.83
N GLU A 141 -23.60 -54.85 50.50
CA GLU A 141 -24.48 -53.76 50.03
C GLU A 141 -23.78 -52.39 50.13
N LYS A 142 -23.02 -52.14 51.21
CA LYS A 142 -22.22 -50.92 51.38
C LYS A 142 -21.11 -50.81 50.33
N LEU A 143 -20.40 -51.92 50.04
CA LEU A 143 -19.43 -51.97 48.94
C LEU A 143 -20.07 -51.74 47.57
N SER A 144 -21.25 -52.32 47.33
CA SER A 144 -21.99 -52.13 46.08
C SER A 144 -22.39 -50.66 45.88
N LYS A 145 -22.89 -50.00 46.93
CA LYS A 145 -23.20 -48.56 46.91
C LYS A 145 -21.97 -47.71 46.61
N GLU A 146 -20.86 -47.94 47.30
CA GLU A 146 -19.60 -47.20 47.06
C GLU A 146 -19.03 -47.45 45.65
N ASN A 147 -19.18 -48.66 45.10
CA ASN A 147 -18.81 -48.96 43.72
C ASN A 147 -19.71 -48.22 42.71
N THR A 148 -21.02 -48.12 42.97
CA THR A 148 -21.92 -47.33 42.12
C THR A 148 -21.62 -45.82 42.20
N GLU A 149 -21.27 -45.31 43.38
CA GLU A 149 -20.86 -43.91 43.58
C GLU A 149 -19.56 -43.62 42.82
N LEU A 150 -18.56 -44.51 42.88
CA LEU A 150 -17.33 -44.40 42.07
C LEU A 150 -17.62 -44.39 40.57
N LYS A 151 -18.51 -45.26 40.08
CA LYS A 151 -18.89 -45.30 38.66
C LYS A 151 -19.54 -43.99 38.21
N LEU A 152 -20.39 -43.40 39.05
CA LEU A 152 -21.02 -42.12 38.77
C LEU A 152 -19.99 -40.98 38.76
N GLU A 153 -19.04 -40.96 39.70
CA GLU A 153 -18.00 -39.93 39.76
C GLU A 153 -17.02 -40.05 38.58
N VAL A 154 -16.63 -41.28 38.20
CA VAL A 154 -15.84 -41.54 36.98
C VAL A 154 -16.57 -41.05 35.73
N ALA A 155 -17.90 -41.22 35.65
CA ALA A 155 -18.69 -40.69 34.54
C ALA A 155 -18.72 -39.14 34.54
N ARG A 156 -18.83 -38.49 35.71
CA ARG A 156 -18.74 -37.03 35.84
C ARG A 156 -17.37 -36.50 35.42
N MET A 157 -16.29 -37.17 35.83
CA MET A 157 -14.95 -36.86 35.36
C MET A 157 -14.85 -36.98 33.84
N ARG A 158 -15.22 -38.10 33.24
CA ARG A 158 -15.13 -38.23 31.77
C ARG A 158 -15.82 -37.08 31.04
N LYS A 159 -16.95 -36.60 31.56
CA LYS A 159 -17.64 -35.42 31.04
C LYS A 159 -16.86 -34.11 31.25
N LEU A 160 -16.33 -33.86 32.45
CA LEU A 160 -15.49 -32.68 32.73
C LEU A 160 -14.20 -32.69 31.90
N HIS A 161 -13.58 -33.85 31.69
CA HIS A 161 -12.41 -34.01 30.85
C HIS A 161 -12.70 -33.63 29.39
N GLN A 162 -13.80 -34.15 28.85
CA GLN A 162 -14.24 -33.84 27.50
C GLN A 162 -14.50 -32.34 27.35
N HIS A 163 -15.16 -31.72 28.34
CA HIS A 163 -15.40 -30.28 28.35
C HIS A 163 -14.09 -29.47 28.45
N ALA A 164 -13.13 -29.88 29.28
CA ALA A 164 -11.82 -29.25 29.38
C ALA A 164 -11.05 -29.32 28.05
N ASN A 165 -11.06 -30.47 27.38
CA ASN A 165 -10.43 -30.64 26.08
C ASN A 165 -11.11 -29.79 25.00
N GLN A 166 -12.45 -29.72 25.01
CA GLN A 166 -13.19 -28.86 24.10
C GLN A 166 -12.83 -27.39 24.30
N MET A 167 -12.87 -26.91 25.55
CA MET A 167 -12.50 -25.54 25.91
C MET A 167 -11.04 -25.22 25.55
N HIS A 168 -10.14 -26.19 25.68
CA HIS A 168 -8.74 -26.03 25.28
C HIS A 168 -8.58 -25.85 23.77
N VAL A 169 -9.24 -26.69 22.97
CA VAL A 169 -9.22 -26.58 21.50
C VAL A 169 -9.86 -25.27 21.04
N GLU A 170 -11.01 -24.89 21.61
CA GLU A 170 -11.69 -23.63 21.28
C GLU A 170 -10.79 -22.42 21.60
N SER A 171 -10.15 -22.42 22.78
CA SER A 171 -9.22 -21.35 23.16
C SER A 171 -7.98 -21.29 22.25
N GLN A 172 -7.42 -22.43 21.85
CA GLN A 172 -6.31 -22.46 20.90
C GLN A 172 -6.72 -21.92 19.53
N LEU A 173 -7.93 -22.24 19.08
CA LEU A 173 -8.46 -21.81 17.79
C LEU A 173 -8.74 -20.30 17.79
N GLU A 174 -9.30 -19.77 18.87
CA GLU A 174 -9.52 -18.34 19.10
C GLU A 174 -8.18 -17.57 19.05
N VAL A 175 -7.17 -18.03 19.80
CA VAL A 175 -5.82 -17.44 19.79
C VAL A 175 -5.18 -17.51 18.40
N ALA A 176 -5.31 -18.62 17.69
CA ALA A 176 -4.75 -18.79 16.35
C ALA A 176 -5.41 -17.84 15.33
N LEU A 177 -6.73 -17.71 15.36
CA LEU A 177 -7.48 -16.81 14.48
C LEU A 177 -7.09 -15.35 14.74
N MET A 178 -7.10 -14.92 16.00
CA MET A 178 -6.72 -13.54 16.34
C MET A 178 -5.25 -13.26 16.01
N SER A 179 -4.35 -14.23 16.23
CA SER A 179 -2.93 -14.10 15.85
C SER A 179 -2.77 -13.91 14.33
N SER A 180 -3.53 -14.66 13.54
CA SER A 180 -3.55 -14.50 12.07
C SER A 180 -4.09 -13.13 11.67
N MET A 181 -5.22 -12.71 12.24
CA MET A 181 -5.81 -11.40 11.96
C MET A 181 -4.85 -10.26 12.32
N LEU A 182 -4.16 -10.36 13.46
CA LEU A 182 -3.16 -9.41 13.90
C LEU A 182 -1.98 -9.35 12.93
N ALA A 183 -1.48 -10.51 12.47
CA ALA A 183 -0.40 -10.58 11.49
C ALA A 183 -0.80 -9.96 10.14
N ASP A 184 -2.00 -10.27 9.64
CA ASP A 184 -2.54 -9.70 8.40
C ASP A 184 -2.70 -8.18 8.51
N ARG A 185 -3.21 -7.70 9.66
CA ARG A 185 -3.42 -6.27 9.88
C ARG A 185 -2.12 -5.51 10.02
N LYS A 186 -1.13 -6.09 10.70
CA LYS A 186 0.22 -5.53 10.80
C LYS A 186 0.86 -5.39 9.43
N ARG A 187 0.80 -6.44 8.61
CA ARG A 187 1.31 -6.41 7.22
C ARG A 187 0.61 -5.34 6.39
N SER A 188 -0.72 -5.28 6.46
CA SER A 188 -1.49 -4.25 5.76
C SER A 188 -1.12 -2.83 6.17
N LEU A 189 -0.86 -2.60 7.46
CA LEU A 189 -0.39 -1.31 7.96
C LEU A 189 1.00 -0.98 7.42
N GLU A 190 1.94 -1.92 7.47
CA GLU A 190 3.30 -1.75 6.93
C GLU A 190 3.27 -1.47 5.41
N ASP A 191 2.41 -2.16 4.66
CA ASP A 191 2.22 -1.95 3.22
C ASP A 191 1.68 -0.54 2.93
N SER A 192 0.69 -0.07 3.70
CA SER A 192 0.16 1.29 3.58
C SER A 192 1.22 2.36 3.91
N GLU A 193 2.04 2.15 4.94
CA GLU A 193 3.15 3.06 5.26
C GLU A 193 4.20 3.09 4.14
N ASN A 194 4.55 1.92 3.60
CA ASN A 194 5.49 1.80 2.49
C ASN A 194 4.94 2.45 1.22
N PHE A 195 3.64 2.27 0.94
CA PHE A 195 2.97 2.89 -0.20
C PHE A 195 2.98 4.41 -0.08
N ALA A 196 2.62 4.97 1.08
CA ALA A 196 2.66 6.40 1.33
C ALA A 196 4.07 6.99 1.10
N ARG A 197 5.11 6.34 1.63
CA ARG A 197 6.52 6.75 1.41
C ARG A 197 6.91 6.71 -0.06
N ARG A 198 6.55 5.64 -0.78
CA ARG A 198 6.84 5.52 -2.23
C ARG A 198 6.11 6.59 -3.04
N MET A 199 4.88 6.93 -2.69
CA MET A 199 4.13 7.97 -3.39
C MET A 199 4.73 9.36 -3.14
N ASP A 200 5.09 9.67 -1.89
CA ASP A 200 5.79 10.91 -1.54
C ASP A 200 7.10 11.07 -2.33
N GLU A 201 7.89 9.99 -2.42
CA GLU A 201 9.14 9.98 -3.18
C GLU A 201 8.91 10.12 -4.69
N THR A 202 7.92 9.42 -5.24
CA THR A 202 7.55 9.54 -6.66
C THR A 202 7.09 10.96 -7.00
N ALA A 203 6.28 11.58 -6.14
CA ALA A 203 5.82 12.95 -6.31
C ALA A 203 7.00 13.95 -6.24
N ARG A 204 7.97 13.71 -5.35
CA ARG A 204 9.20 14.50 -5.25
C ARG A 204 10.04 14.41 -6.52
N MET A 205 10.38 13.20 -6.97
CA MET A 205 11.16 12.99 -8.20
C MET A 205 10.45 13.58 -9.43
N THR A 206 9.16 13.35 -9.56
CA THR A 206 8.34 13.93 -10.64
C THR A 206 8.46 15.45 -10.66
N ARG A 207 8.39 16.10 -9.50
CA ARG A 207 8.55 17.55 -9.41
C ARG A 207 9.94 18.01 -9.86
N GLU A 208 10.99 17.36 -9.41
CA GLU A 208 12.38 17.69 -9.79
C GLU A 208 12.59 17.54 -11.31
N GLU A 209 12.05 16.48 -11.90
CA GLU A 209 12.07 16.25 -13.35
C GLU A 209 11.29 17.34 -14.10
N LEU A 210 10.10 17.71 -13.62
CA LEU A 210 9.28 18.76 -14.21
C LEU A 210 9.95 20.14 -14.12
N GLU A 211 10.66 20.44 -13.02
CA GLU A 211 11.46 21.66 -12.88
C GLU A 211 12.61 21.69 -13.91
N ALA A 212 13.28 20.56 -14.14
CA ALA A 212 14.31 20.44 -15.18
C ALA A 212 13.74 20.63 -16.60
N VAL A 213 12.58 20.05 -16.90
CA VAL A 213 11.88 20.23 -18.18
C VAL A 213 11.48 21.69 -18.37
N ALA A 214 10.92 22.34 -17.34
CA ALA A 214 10.56 23.75 -17.41
C ALA A 214 11.76 24.64 -17.75
N ALA A 215 12.95 24.34 -17.18
CA ALA A 215 14.19 25.06 -17.51
C ALA A 215 14.64 24.85 -18.97
N ILE A 216 14.47 23.64 -19.51
CA ILE A 216 14.74 23.36 -20.94
C ILE A 216 13.77 24.15 -21.82
N CYS A 217 12.47 24.08 -21.55
CA CYS A 217 11.45 24.81 -22.29
C CYS A 217 11.70 26.33 -22.27
N GLY A 218 12.10 26.89 -21.11
CA GLY A 218 12.47 28.30 -21.01
C GLY A 218 13.68 28.68 -21.86
N ARG A 219 14.71 27.82 -21.92
CA ARG A 219 15.89 28.02 -22.80
C ARG A 219 15.52 27.89 -24.29
N LEU A 220 14.65 26.95 -24.65
CA LEU A 220 14.20 26.76 -26.02
C LEU A 220 13.40 27.98 -26.51
N SER A 221 12.46 28.50 -25.72
CA SER A 221 11.71 29.72 -26.06
C SER A 221 12.66 30.90 -26.33
N LYS A 222 13.62 31.14 -25.43
CA LYS A 222 14.64 32.21 -25.63
C LYS A 222 15.44 32.00 -26.91
N THR A 223 15.80 30.76 -27.23
CA THR A 223 16.57 30.44 -28.44
C THR A 223 15.76 30.72 -29.70
N VAL A 224 14.50 30.29 -29.73
CA VAL A 224 13.58 30.57 -30.84
C VAL A 224 13.38 32.08 -31.02
N ASP A 225 13.16 32.82 -29.93
CA ASP A 225 13.00 34.28 -29.98
C ASP A 225 14.26 34.98 -30.51
N ILE A 226 15.45 34.48 -30.14
CA ILE A 226 16.73 35.00 -30.65
C ILE A 226 16.86 34.73 -32.15
N VAL A 227 16.52 33.54 -32.62
CA VAL A 227 16.56 33.18 -34.05
C VAL A 227 15.60 34.06 -34.85
N ASP A 228 14.35 34.19 -34.41
CA ASP A 228 13.35 35.03 -35.08
C ASP A 228 13.82 36.48 -35.21
N ARG A 229 14.29 37.08 -34.11
CA ARG A 229 14.76 38.47 -34.12
C ARG A 229 16.03 38.68 -34.95
N ASN A 230 16.98 37.75 -34.93
CA ASN A 230 18.33 37.98 -35.46
C ASN A 230 18.57 37.44 -36.87
N ILE A 231 17.76 36.47 -37.30
CA ILE A 231 17.93 35.78 -38.58
C ILE A 231 16.81 36.18 -39.52
N ILE A 232 15.56 36.14 -39.03
CA ILE A 232 14.39 36.44 -39.85
C ILE A 232 14.14 37.95 -39.92
N GLN A 233 13.96 38.62 -38.78
CA GLN A 233 13.60 40.05 -38.77
C GLN A 233 14.76 40.98 -39.17
N ARG A 234 16.02 40.59 -38.90
CA ARG A 234 17.21 41.41 -39.17
C ARG A 234 18.01 40.97 -40.40
N GLY A 235 17.90 39.72 -40.84
CA GLY A 235 18.71 39.17 -41.92
C GLY A 235 18.19 39.45 -43.34
N LEU A 236 16.91 39.77 -43.49
CA LEU A 236 16.24 39.87 -44.81
C LEU A 236 15.49 41.19 -45.06
N CYS A 237 15.35 42.06 -44.06
CA CYS A 237 14.63 43.33 -44.21
C CYS A 237 15.42 44.45 -44.92
N THR A 238 16.64 44.21 -45.42
CA THR A 238 17.47 45.29 -45.96
C THR A 238 17.35 45.55 -47.48
N ASP A 239 16.95 44.60 -48.33
CA ASP A 239 17.07 44.83 -49.79
C ASP A 239 15.79 44.79 -50.65
N VAL A 240 14.66 44.31 -50.14
CA VAL A 240 13.41 44.30 -50.94
C VAL A 240 12.70 45.67 -50.92
N GLY A 241 12.99 46.52 -49.93
CA GLY A 241 12.40 47.87 -49.81
C GLY A 241 13.06 48.95 -50.66
N MET A 242 14.31 48.76 -51.10
CA MET A 242 15.06 49.78 -51.84
C MET A 242 14.90 49.68 -53.37
N LEU A 243 14.49 48.53 -53.92
CA LEU A 243 14.33 48.35 -55.36
C LEU A 243 13.02 48.91 -55.96
N ARG A 244 12.03 49.33 -55.13
CA ARG A 244 10.76 49.89 -55.63
C ARG A 244 10.69 51.43 -55.67
N ARG A 245 11.74 52.14 -55.27
CA ARG A 245 11.73 53.62 -55.19
C ARG A 245 12.66 54.33 -56.18
N GLY A 246 13.15 53.63 -57.21
CA GLY A 246 14.13 54.16 -58.17
C GLY A 246 13.72 54.23 -59.65
N THR A 247 12.50 53.84 -60.05
CA THR A 247 12.12 53.74 -61.47
C THR A 247 10.83 54.45 -61.86
N MET A 248 10.46 55.54 -61.17
CA MET A 248 9.45 56.47 -61.68
C MET A 248 10.00 57.89 -61.73
N GLY A 249 10.15 58.43 -62.95
CA GLY A 249 10.27 59.87 -63.17
C GLY A 249 11.38 60.30 -64.11
N ASN A 250 11.37 59.89 -65.38
CA ASN A 250 12.02 60.67 -66.43
C ASN A 250 11.06 60.82 -67.63
N ARG A 251 10.07 61.70 -67.46
CA ARG A 251 9.29 62.32 -68.55
C ARG A 251 9.24 63.82 -68.30
N GLY A 252 10.04 64.53 -69.07
CA GLY A 252 10.00 65.98 -69.30
C GLY A 252 11.00 66.23 -70.43
N GLY A 253 10.59 66.43 -71.68
CA GLY A 253 9.73 67.54 -72.10
C GLY A 253 10.60 68.77 -72.30
N ARG A 254 11.48 68.75 -73.32
CA ARG A 254 12.21 69.95 -73.76
C ARG A 254 11.45 70.57 -74.92
N GLU A 255 10.73 71.63 -74.59
CA GLU A 255 10.15 72.57 -75.54
C GLU A 255 11.26 73.28 -76.32
N GLU A 256 11.12 73.26 -77.64
CA GLU A 256 11.73 74.21 -78.56
C GLU A 256 11.30 75.63 -78.18
N ARG A 257 12.26 76.49 -77.84
CA ARG A 257 12.07 77.94 -77.98
C ARG A 257 13.11 78.48 -78.95
N GLN A 258 12.54 78.99 -80.02
CA GLN A 258 13.14 79.71 -81.13
C GLN A 258 14.01 80.86 -80.63
N ARG A 259 15.19 81.00 -81.25
CA ARG A 259 15.99 82.23 -81.21
C ARG A 259 15.41 83.22 -82.23
N PRO A 260 15.28 84.52 -81.91
CA PRO A 260 15.23 85.53 -82.95
C PRO A 260 16.64 85.80 -83.49
N SER A 261 16.69 86.02 -84.80
CA SER A 261 17.85 86.45 -85.58
C SER A 261 18.27 87.88 -85.22
N LEU A 262 19.58 88.08 -85.10
CA LEU A 262 20.24 89.36 -85.37
C LEU A 262 21.43 89.04 -86.27
N GLY A 263 21.37 89.56 -87.50
CA GLY A 263 22.28 89.28 -88.61
C GLY A 263 21.51 89.19 -89.91
#